data_AF-A0A9D8GF47-F1
#
_entry.id   AF-A0A9D8GF47-F1
#
_cell.length_a   1.000
_cell.length_b   1.000
_cell.length_c   1.000
_cell.angle_alpha   90.00
_cell.angle_beta   90.00
_cell.angle_gamma   90.00
#
_symmetry.space_group_name_H-M   'P 1'
#
loop_
_entity.id
_entity.type
_entity.pdbx_description
1 polymer ?
#
loop_
_entity_poly.entity_id
_entity_poly.type
_entity_poly.pdbx_seq_one_letter_code
_entity_poly.pdbx_strand_id
1 'polypeptide(L)'
;ALAAVIAILISLFIAYVIHRELVSKPIASALSFLAMAPFVIPGIVLAIGFYAAYTSEPLVLAGTMWILVFAYATRFLPIAFANAQAAIRSINPELEQAVRILGGTRMLAIRKVVTPLLKKSLLGAFILVFIPATRELSAAIFLYSTNTQVLSVLLFDKSDEGNFEMLASIGLVLVVITVILIAIGFRLLGRDFMLRRSAS
;
A
#
# COMPACT_ATOMS: atom_id res chain seq x y z
N ALA A 1 1.37 2.63 -8.69
CA ALA A 1 -0.03 2.14 -8.61
C ALA A 1 -0.10 0.66 -8.22
N LEU A 2 0.52 -0.24 -8.99
CA LEU A 2 0.54 -1.68 -8.71
C LEU A 2 0.98 -2.02 -7.28
N ALA A 3 2.09 -1.45 -6.81
CA ALA A 3 2.58 -1.64 -5.45
C ALA A 3 1.54 -1.31 -4.37
N ALA A 4 0.81 -0.19 -4.54
CA ALA A 4 -0.23 0.22 -3.61
C ALA A 4 -1.41 -0.76 -3.60
N VAL A 5 -1.85 -1.20 -4.78
CA VAL A 5 -2.92 -2.20 -4.90
C VAL A 5 -2.52 -3.52 -4.24
N ILE A 6 -1.31 -4.02 -4.52
CA ILE A 6 -0.79 -5.26 -3.94
C ILE A 6 -0.71 -5.14 -2.42
N ALA A 7 -0.12 -4.06 -1.90
CA ALA A 7 -0.02 -3.83 -0.45
C ALA A 7 -1.39 -3.83 0.23
N ILE A 8 -2.38 -3.16 -0.38
CA ILE A 8 -3.76 -3.08 0.15
C ILE A 8 -4.44 -4.44 0.10
N LEU A 9 -4.32 -5.19 -1.00
CA LEU A 9 -4.95 -6.51 -1.11
C LEU A 9 -4.37 -7.50 -0.09
N ILE A 10 -3.05 -7.54 0.06
CA ILE A 10 -2.36 -8.36 1.06
C ILE A 10 -2.82 -7.94 2.46
N SER A 11 -2.78 -6.64 2.74
CA SER A 11 -3.17 -6.07 4.03
C SER A 11 -4.63 -6.33 4.39
N LEU A 12 -5.53 -6.23 3.41
CA LEU A 12 -6.94 -6.51 3.55
C LEU A 12 -7.19 -7.99 3.87
N PHE A 13 -6.50 -8.88 3.16
CA PHE A 13 -6.58 -10.31 3.42
C PHE A 13 -6.10 -10.64 4.83
N ILE A 14 -4.91 -10.17 5.22
CA ILE A 14 -4.34 -10.39 6.56
C ILE A 14 -5.28 -9.83 7.64
N ALA A 15 -5.74 -8.58 7.49
CA ALA A 15 -6.64 -7.94 8.44
C ALA A 15 -7.97 -8.70 8.57
N TYR A 16 -8.54 -9.17 7.45
CA TYR A 16 -9.77 -9.97 7.47
C TYR A 16 -9.60 -11.29 8.21
N VAL A 17 -8.54 -12.03 7.91
CA VAL A 17 -8.22 -13.33 8.53
C VAL A 17 -8.02 -13.18 10.04
N ILE A 18 -7.34 -12.12 10.48
CA ILE A 18 -7.12 -11.82 11.90
C ILE A 18 -8.43 -11.44 12.59
N HIS A 19 -9.17 -10.46 12.05
CA HIS A 19 -10.38 -9.94 12.70
C HIS A 19 -11.59 -10.86 12.65
N ARG A 20 -11.57 -11.87 11.77
CA ARG A 20 -12.59 -12.92 11.72
C ARG A 20 -12.13 -14.21 12.38
N GLU A 21 -11.00 -14.17 13.10
CA GLU A 21 -10.44 -15.28 13.88
C GLU A 21 -10.30 -16.58 13.06
N LEU A 22 -9.86 -16.45 11.81
CA LEU A 22 -9.72 -17.59 10.89
C LEU A 22 -8.43 -18.37 11.09
N VAL A 23 -7.54 -17.87 11.95
CA VAL A 23 -6.26 -18.45 12.32
C VAL A 23 -6.08 -18.36 13.82
N SER A 24 -5.18 -19.18 14.37
CA SER A 24 -4.86 -19.15 15.79
C SER A 24 -4.20 -17.83 16.22
N LYS A 25 -4.37 -17.43 17.49
CA LYS A 25 -3.81 -16.19 18.04
C LYS A 25 -2.29 -16.02 17.79
N PRO A 26 -1.44 -17.07 17.91
CA PRO A 26 -0.02 -16.95 17.59
C PRO A 26 0.23 -16.57 16.12
N ILE A 27 -0.51 -17.18 15.18
CA ILE A 27 -0.39 -16.88 13.75
C ILE A 27 -0.88 -15.46 13.45
N ALA A 28 -1.99 -15.03 14.05
CA ALA A 28 -2.49 -13.67 13.91
C ALA A 28 -1.47 -12.62 14.40
N SER A 29 -0.81 -12.89 15.52
CA SER A 29 0.26 -12.04 16.06
C SER A 29 1.47 -12.00 15.12
N ALA A 30 1.91 -13.15 14.62
CA ALA A 30 3.02 -13.24 13.66
C ALA A 30 2.71 -12.48 12.36
N LEU A 31 1.52 -12.65 11.80
CA LEU A 31 1.10 -11.93 10.59
C LEU A 31 1.05 -10.40 10.82
N SER A 32 0.55 -9.97 11.97
CA SER A 32 0.53 -8.54 12.34
C SER A 32 1.93 -7.97 12.45
N PHE A 33 2.83 -8.71 13.12
CA PHE A 33 4.24 -8.35 13.25
C PHE A 33 4.91 -8.25 11.88
N LEU A 34 4.77 -9.27 11.03
CA LEU A 34 5.36 -9.28 9.68
C LEU A 34 4.83 -8.14 8.79
N ALA A 35 3.53 -7.82 8.90
CA ALA A 35 2.94 -6.71 8.14
C ALA A 35 3.46 -5.34 8.61
N MET A 36 3.83 -5.19 9.89
CA MET A 36 4.38 -3.95 10.43
C MET A 36 5.91 -3.88 10.41
N ALA A 37 6.61 -5.01 10.33
CA ALA A 37 8.08 -5.08 10.40
C ALA A 37 8.80 -4.14 9.41
N PRO A 38 8.35 -3.95 8.15
CA PRO A 38 8.99 -3.01 7.22
C PRO A 38 8.98 -1.55 7.67
N PHE A 39 8.18 -1.19 8.69
CA PHE A 39 8.09 0.17 9.19
C PHE A 39 9.43 0.68 9.76
N VAL A 40 10.17 -0.21 10.43
CA VAL A 40 11.43 0.11 11.12
C VAL A 40 12.63 0.02 10.18
N ILE A 41 12.47 -0.62 9.01
CA ILE A 41 13.55 -0.83 8.04
C ILE A 41 13.70 0.42 7.16
N PRO A 42 14.89 1.06 7.11
CA PRO A 42 15.16 2.15 6.17
C PRO A 42 14.97 1.71 4.72
N GLY A 43 14.49 2.61 3.86
CA GLY A 43 14.17 2.28 2.46
C GLY A 43 15.35 1.70 1.68
N ILE A 44 16.55 2.23 1.89
CA ILE A 44 17.78 1.73 1.25
C ILE A 44 18.18 0.33 1.74
N VAL A 45 18.01 0.05 3.04
CA VAL A 45 18.33 -1.27 3.63
C VAL A 45 17.37 -2.31 3.07
N LEU A 46 16.08 -1.97 2.99
CA LEU A 46 15.07 -2.82 2.36
C LEU A 46 15.44 -3.09 0.89
N ALA A 47 15.89 -2.07 0.16
CA ALA A 47 16.28 -2.20 -1.24
C ALA A 47 17.47 -3.15 -1.45
N ILE A 48 18.51 -3.02 -0.62
CA ILE A 48 19.66 -3.93 -0.64
C ILE A 48 19.21 -5.37 -0.36
N GLY A 49 18.34 -5.56 0.64
CA GLY A 49 17.77 -6.88 0.94
C GLY A 49 16.97 -7.46 -0.22
N PHE A 50 16.13 -6.65 -0.87
CA PHE A 50 15.38 -7.05 -2.06
C PHE A 50 16.29 -7.41 -3.22
N TYR A 51 17.32 -6.61 -3.49
CA TYR A 51 18.29 -6.90 -4.53
C TYR A 51 19.00 -8.24 -4.26
N ALA A 52 19.53 -8.41 -3.05
CA ALA A 52 20.21 -9.64 -2.65
C ALA A 52 19.30 -10.88 -2.75
N ALA A 53 18.02 -10.75 -2.38
CA ALA A 53 17.06 -11.84 -2.40
C ALA A 53 16.59 -12.24 -3.82
N TYR A 54 16.58 -11.30 -4.78
CA TYR A 54 15.97 -11.49 -6.10
C TYR A 54 16.94 -11.32 -7.27
N THR A 55 18.25 -11.40 -7.03
CA THR A 55 19.29 -11.42 -8.08
C THR A 55 19.63 -12.83 -8.55
N SER A 56 19.30 -13.86 -7.77
CA SER A 56 19.63 -15.26 -8.04
C SER A 56 18.39 -16.15 -8.13
N GLU A 57 18.54 -17.34 -8.70
CA GLU A 57 17.50 -18.38 -8.73
C GLU A 57 16.97 -18.72 -7.32
N PRO A 58 15.71 -19.17 -7.18
CA PRO A 58 14.77 -19.58 -8.24
C PRO A 58 13.92 -18.45 -8.83
N LEU A 59 13.95 -17.24 -8.27
CA LEU A 59 13.14 -16.12 -8.74
C LEU A 59 14.00 -14.87 -8.93
N VAL A 60 14.39 -14.61 -10.18
CA VAL A 60 15.16 -13.43 -10.55
C VAL A 60 14.22 -12.29 -10.93
N LEU A 61 14.21 -11.22 -10.12
CA LEU A 61 13.45 -10.00 -10.39
C LEU A 61 14.35 -8.79 -10.67
N ALA A 62 15.64 -8.88 -10.36
CA ALA A 62 16.61 -7.82 -10.61
C ALA A 62 16.56 -7.37 -12.08
N GLY A 63 16.59 -6.05 -12.29
CA GLY A 63 16.47 -5.44 -13.62
C GLY A 63 15.05 -5.32 -14.18
N THR A 64 14.05 -5.96 -13.55
CA THR A 64 12.63 -5.87 -13.97
C THR A 64 11.84 -4.86 -13.14
N MET A 65 10.70 -4.38 -13.64
CA MET A 65 9.81 -3.50 -12.88
C MET A 65 9.27 -4.16 -11.60
N TRP A 66 9.22 -5.50 -11.54
CA TRP A 66 8.61 -6.23 -10.43
C TRP A 66 9.38 -6.10 -9.12
N ILE A 67 10.71 -5.98 -9.17
CA ILE A 67 11.50 -5.79 -7.95
C ILE A 67 11.12 -4.47 -7.25
N LEU A 68 10.90 -3.40 -8.01
CA LEU A 68 10.42 -2.12 -7.50
C LEU A 68 8.99 -2.24 -6.97
N VAL A 69 8.11 -2.93 -7.70
CA VAL A 69 6.70 -3.12 -7.29
C VAL A 69 6.62 -3.83 -5.95
N PHE A 70 7.35 -4.94 -5.76
CA PHE A 70 7.32 -5.68 -4.51
C PHE A 70 8.08 -4.96 -3.38
N ALA A 71 9.22 -4.32 -3.67
CA ALA A 71 9.94 -3.52 -2.67
C ALA A 71 9.04 -2.39 -2.14
N TYR A 72 8.33 -1.68 -3.01
CA TYR A 72 7.39 -0.64 -2.60
C TYR A 72 6.18 -1.22 -1.88
N ALA A 73 5.61 -2.33 -2.36
CA ALA A 73 4.49 -2.98 -1.69
C ALA A 73 4.86 -3.36 -0.25
N THR A 74 6.05 -3.92 -0.03
CA THR A 74 6.57 -4.26 1.30
C THR A 74 6.87 -3.02 2.13
N ARG A 75 7.54 -2.02 1.55
CA ARG A 75 7.88 -0.76 2.24
C ARG A 75 6.65 -0.06 2.80
N PHE A 76 5.57 -0.02 2.03
CA PHE A 76 4.33 0.66 2.41
C PHE A 76 3.26 -0.27 2.98
N LEU A 77 3.57 -1.56 3.18
CA LEU A 77 2.68 -2.54 3.80
C LEU A 77 2.18 -2.11 5.19
N PRO A 78 2.99 -1.52 6.08
CA PRO A 78 2.51 -1.10 7.40
C PRO A 78 1.38 -0.06 7.34
N ILE A 79 1.47 0.89 6.39
CA ILE A 79 0.45 1.91 6.17
C ILE A 79 -0.83 1.26 5.61
N ALA A 80 -0.68 0.38 4.63
CA ALA A 80 -1.81 -0.37 4.07
C ALA A 80 -2.51 -1.22 5.15
N PHE A 81 -1.73 -1.89 6.00
CA PHE A 81 -2.21 -2.79 7.04
C PHE A 81 -2.95 -2.06 8.15
N ALA A 82 -2.42 -0.94 8.65
CA ALA A 82 -3.10 -0.13 9.65
C ALA A 82 -4.47 0.36 9.15
N ASN A 83 -4.54 0.81 7.89
CA ASN A 83 -5.79 1.24 7.27
C ASN A 83 -6.76 0.07 7.04
N ALA A 84 -6.27 -1.08 6.60
CA ALA A 84 -7.08 -2.28 6.40
C ALA A 84 -7.67 -2.79 7.72
N GLN A 85 -6.89 -2.82 8.82
CA GLN A 85 -7.39 -3.18 10.15
C GLN A 85 -8.51 -2.24 10.60
N ALA A 86 -8.32 -0.93 10.50
CA ALA A 86 -9.33 0.05 10.88
C ALA A 86 -10.61 -0.12 10.04
N ALA A 87 -10.47 -0.37 8.74
CA ALA A 87 -11.59 -0.56 7.83
C ALA A 87 -12.38 -1.84 8.15
N ILE A 88 -11.70 -2.97 8.36
CA ILE A 88 -12.35 -4.24 8.73
C ILE A 88 -13.04 -4.14 10.11
N ARG A 89 -12.37 -3.52 11.08
CA ARG A 89 -12.93 -3.32 12.44
C ARG A 89 -14.22 -2.49 12.43
N SER A 90 -14.37 -1.58 11.46
CA SER A 90 -15.58 -0.76 11.33
C SER A 90 -16.83 -1.54 10.86
N ILE A 91 -16.66 -2.76 10.33
CA ILE A 91 -17.77 -3.59 9.84
C ILE A 91 -18.21 -4.55 10.95
N ASN A 92 -19.46 -4.39 11.40
CA ASN A 92 -20.09 -5.30 12.36
C ASN A 92 -20.04 -6.76 11.81
N PRO A 93 -19.40 -7.71 12.52
CA PRO A 93 -19.35 -9.12 12.13
C PRO A 93 -20.73 -9.75 11.89
N GLU A 94 -21.78 -9.28 12.57
CA GLU A 94 -23.15 -9.78 12.45
C GLU A 94 -23.69 -9.65 11.03
N LEU A 95 -23.27 -8.64 10.27
CA LEU A 95 -23.67 -8.48 8.87
C LEU A 95 -23.20 -9.65 7.99
N GLU A 96 -22.01 -10.19 8.27
CA GLU A 96 -21.50 -11.38 7.59
C GLU A 96 -22.18 -12.66 8.09
N GLN A 97 -22.49 -12.73 9.39
CA GLN A 97 -23.18 -13.86 10.00
C GLN A 97 -24.62 -13.99 9.49
N ALA A 98 -25.32 -12.88 9.28
CA ALA A 98 -26.66 -12.87 8.69
C ALA A 98 -26.68 -13.55 7.32
N VAL A 99 -25.69 -13.28 6.47
CA VAL A 99 -25.54 -13.97 5.17
C VAL A 99 -25.34 -15.47 5.37
N ARG A 100 -24.57 -15.88 6.38
CA ARG A 100 -24.34 -17.31 6.68
C ARG A 100 -25.58 -18.02 7.22
N ILE A 101 -26.37 -17.35 8.07
CA ILE A 101 -27.63 -17.89 8.60
C ILE A 101 -28.65 -18.10 7.48
N LEU A 102 -28.68 -17.22 6.48
CA LEU A 102 -29.51 -17.35 5.28
C LEU A 102 -28.98 -18.39 4.26
N GLY A 103 -28.04 -19.26 4.66
CA GLY A 103 -27.48 -20.32 3.82
C GLY A 103 -26.37 -19.85 2.86
N GLY A 104 -25.93 -18.59 2.95
CA GLY A 104 -24.86 -18.03 2.13
C GLY A 104 -23.46 -18.46 2.57
N THR A 105 -22.52 -18.49 1.62
CA THR A 105 -21.12 -18.79 1.93
C THR A 105 -20.38 -17.55 2.45
N ARG A 106 -19.22 -17.75 3.09
CA ARG A 106 -18.34 -16.64 3.50
C ARG A 106 -17.90 -15.80 2.30
N MET A 107 -17.60 -16.43 1.16
CA MET A 107 -17.24 -15.71 -0.06
C MET A 107 -18.39 -14.82 -0.56
N LEU A 108 -19.63 -15.29 -0.42
CA LEU A 108 -20.81 -14.48 -0.72
C LEU A 108 -20.92 -13.29 0.23
N ALA A 109 -20.70 -13.48 1.54
CA ALA A 109 -20.69 -12.41 2.54
C ALA A 109 -19.60 -11.37 2.22
N ILE A 110 -18.39 -11.80 1.87
CA ILE A 110 -17.31 -10.90 1.46
C ILE A 110 -17.75 -10.07 0.26
N ARG A 111 -18.21 -10.72 -0.81
CA ARG A 111 -18.55 -10.03 -2.06
C ARG A 111 -19.75 -9.08 -1.94
N LYS A 112 -20.77 -9.46 -1.17
CA LYS A 112 -22.06 -8.73 -1.08
C LYS A 112 -22.13 -7.73 0.08
N VAL A 113 -21.38 -7.95 1.15
CA VAL A 113 -21.41 -7.11 2.35
C VAL A 113 -20.08 -6.40 2.55
N VAL A 114 -18.99 -7.15 2.71
CA VAL A 114 -17.69 -6.60 3.10
C VAL A 114 -17.12 -5.70 2.00
N THR A 115 -16.98 -6.20 0.77
CA THR A 115 -16.37 -5.46 -0.34
C THR A 115 -17.08 -4.13 -0.61
N PRO A 116 -18.42 -4.06 -0.75
CA PRO A 116 -19.13 -2.79 -0.96
C PRO A 116 -18.94 -1.79 0.17
N LEU A 117 -18.97 -2.24 1.43
CA LEU A 117 -18.76 -1.39 2.60
C LEU A 117 -17.31 -0.84 2.67
N LEU A 118 -16.34 -1.64 2.23
CA LEU A 118 -14.94 -1.24 2.22
C LEU A 118 -14.53 -0.36 1.05
N LYS A 119 -15.31 -0.26 -0.05
CA LYS A 119 -14.90 0.46 -1.28
C LYS A 119 -14.35 1.86 -1.01
N LYS A 120 -15.02 2.62 -0.13
CA LYS A 120 -14.60 3.97 0.28
C LYS A 120 -13.28 3.90 1.07
N SER A 121 -13.22 3.08 2.11
CA SER A 121 -12.00 2.92 2.91
C SER A 121 -10.79 2.47 2.09
N LEU A 122 -10.98 1.60 1.09
CA LEU A 122 -9.93 1.15 0.18
C LEU A 122 -9.40 2.28 -0.71
N LEU A 123 -10.27 3.19 -1.17
CA LEU A 123 -9.82 4.36 -1.92
C LEU A 123 -8.95 5.29 -1.05
N GLY A 124 -9.34 5.50 0.21
CA GLY A 124 -8.53 6.28 1.15
C GLY A 124 -7.17 5.63 1.42
N ALA A 125 -7.16 4.32 1.68
CA ALA A 125 -5.93 3.55 1.85
C ALA A 125 -5.04 3.60 0.60
N PHE A 126 -5.63 3.55 -0.60
CA PHE A 126 -4.91 3.70 -1.86
C PHE A 126 -4.20 5.04 -1.94
N ILE A 127 -4.88 6.14 -1.67
CA ILE A 127 -4.28 7.49 -1.70
C ILE A 127 -3.12 7.58 -0.68
N LEU A 128 -3.34 7.08 0.54
CA LEU A 128 -2.35 7.13 1.63
C LEU A 128 -1.08 6.30 1.36
N VAL A 129 -1.18 5.24 0.54
CA VAL A 129 -0.03 4.41 0.14
C VAL A 129 0.60 4.91 -1.15
N PHE A 130 -0.23 5.26 -2.13
CA PHE A 130 0.20 5.67 -3.46
C PHE A 130 1.02 6.95 -3.42
N ILE A 131 0.56 7.97 -2.70
CA ILE A 131 1.21 9.29 -2.67
C ILE A 131 2.66 9.18 -2.14
N PRO A 132 2.92 8.58 -0.95
CA PRO A 132 4.30 8.35 -0.50
C PRO A 132 5.10 7.47 -1.47
N ALA A 133 4.50 6.43 -2.04
CA ALA A 133 5.19 5.56 -2.99
C ALA A 133 5.66 6.28 -4.26
N THR A 134 4.94 7.29 -4.73
CA THR A 134 5.40 8.09 -5.89
C THR A 134 6.65 8.93 -5.61
N ARG A 135 6.92 9.21 -4.33
CA ARG A 135 8.07 10.01 -3.86
C ARG A 135 9.15 9.15 -3.22
N GLU A 136 9.01 7.83 -3.23
CA GLU A 136 9.99 6.92 -2.66
C GLU A 136 11.23 6.93 -3.53
N LEU A 137 12.31 7.54 -3.04
CA LEU A 137 13.59 7.61 -3.74
C LEU A 137 14.58 6.57 -3.22
N SER A 138 14.61 6.38 -1.90
CA SER A 138 15.64 5.58 -1.23
C SER A 138 15.69 4.15 -1.74
N ALA A 139 14.54 3.50 -1.91
CA ALA A 139 14.51 2.18 -2.52
C ALA A 139 14.64 2.20 -4.05
N ALA A 140 14.24 3.31 -4.69
CA ALA A 140 14.21 3.44 -6.14
C ALA A 140 15.61 3.47 -6.75
N ILE A 141 16.48 4.36 -6.24
CA ILE A 141 17.83 4.59 -6.77
C ILE A 141 18.64 3.30 -6.81
N PHE A 142 18.45 2.41 -5.84
CA PHE A 142 19.20 1.16 -5.77
C PHE A 142 18.65 0.05 -6.68
N LEU A 143 17.35 0.08 -6.97
CA LEU A 143 16.66 -1.04 -7.64
C LEU A 143 16.28 -0.77 -9.09
N TYR A 144 16.27 0.49 -9.53
CA TYR A 144 15.87 0.82 -10.90
C TYR A 144 16.92 0.34 -11.92
N SER A 145 16.45 0.03 -13.13
CA SER A 145 17.27 -0.18 -14.31
C SER A 145 16.90 0.84 -15.38
N THR A 146 17.66 0.87 -16.49
CA THR A 146 17.45 1.80 -17.61
C THR A 146 16.01 1.81 -18.12
N ASN A 147 15.32 0.67 -18.10
CA ASN A 147 13.95 0.52 -18.61
C ASN A 147 12.86 0.66 -17.53
N THR A 148 13.25 0.87 -16.26
CA THR A 148 12.30 0.93 -15.13
C THR A 148 12.47 2.19 -14.29
N GLN A 149 13.02 3.26 -14.88
CA GLN A 149 13.18 4.54 -14.20
C GLN A 149 11.81 5.04 -13.70
N VAL A 150 11.75 5.39 -12.42
CA VAL A 150 10.55 5.91 -11.78
C VAL A 150 10.65 7.42 -11.61
N LEU A 151 9.50 8.07 -11.41
CA LEU A 151 9.41 9.52 -11.30
C LEU A 151 10.32 10.13 -10.22
N SER A 152 10.48 9.45 -9.08
CA SER A 152 11.36 9.90 -8.01
C SER A 152 12.83 9.97 -8.46
N VAL A 153 13.31 8.97 -9.21
CA VAL A 153 14.66 8.93 -9.78
C VAL A 153 14.82 10.02 -10.85
N LEU A 154 13.84 10.19 -11.74
CA LEU A 154 13.88 11.25 -12.75
C LEU A 154 13.99 12.66 -12.14
N LEU A 155 13.26 12.92 -11.05
CA LEU A 155 13.35 14.20 -10.33
C LEU A 155 14.72 14.38 -9.66
N PHE A 156 15.30 13.30 -9.14
CA PHE A 156 16.64 13.32 -8.57
C PHE A 156 17.70 13.61 -9.64
N ASP A 157 17.66 12.90 -10.77
CA ASP A 157 18.61 13.08 -11.88
C ASP A 157 18.56 14.51 -12.41
N LYS A 158 17.37 15.09 -12.59
CA LYS A 158 17.24 16.50 -13.03
C LYS A 158 17.74 17.51 -12.01
N SER A 159 17.69 17.17 -10.72
CA SER A 159 18.27 17.99 -9.66
C SER A 159 19.79 17.95 -9.71
N ASP A 160 20.36 16.76 -9.93
CA ASP A 160 21.81 16.53 -9.98
C ASP A 160 22.43 17.17 -11.24
N GLU A 161 21.73 17.12 -12.37
CA GLU A 161 22.09 17.83 -13.61
C GLU A 161 22.04 19.36 -13.50
N GLY A 162 21.47 19.92 -12.42
CA GLY A 162 21.22 21.36 -12.27
C GLY A 162 20.10 21.91 -13.19
N ASN A 163 19.31 21.04 -13.82
CA ASN A 163 18.21 21.42 -14.70
C ASN A 163 16.93 21.71 -13.89
N PHE A 164 16.96 22.82 -13.15
CA PHE A 164 15.86 23.22 -12.27
C PHE A 164 14.57 23.59 -13.02
N GLU A 165 14.67 24.04 -14.28
CA GLU A 165 13.51 24.34 -15.12
C GLU A 165 12.69 23.07 -15.39
N MET A 166 13.34 22.01 -15.88
CA MET A 166 12.68 20.74 -16.13
C MET A 166 12.21 20.08 -14.83
N LEU A 167 13.03 20.11 -13.77
CA LEU A 167 12.66 19.60 -12.45
C LEU A 167 11.37 20.27 -11.94
N ALA A 168 11.30 21.60 -11.99
CA ALA A 168 10.14 22.36 -11.51
C ALA A 168 8.87 22.01 -12.31
N SER A 169 8.99 21.84 -13.64
CA SER A 169 7.86 21.45 -14.48
C SER A 169 7.29 20.06 -14.12
N ILE A 170 8.16 19.07 -13.93
CA ILE A 170 7.78 17.70 -13.55
C ILE A 170 7.20 17.69 -12.13
N GLY A 171 7.83 18.42 -11.22
CA GLY A 171 7.37 18.60 -9.84
C GLY A 171 5.97 19.20 -9.77
N LEU A 172 5.69 20.23 -10.57
CA LEU A 172 4.37 20.86 -10.65
C LEU A 172 3.30 19.87 -11.11
N VAL A 173 3.57 19.09 -12.17
CA VAL A 173 2.65 18.04 -12.65
C VAL A 173 2.36 17.02 -11.55
N LEU A 174 3.38 16.58 -10.81
CA LEU A 174 3.21 15.66 -9.69
C LEU A 174 2.36 16.26 -8.56
N VAL A 175 2.57 17.54 -8.23
CA VAL A 175 1.77 18.26 -7.24
C VAL A 175 0.31 18.34 -7.69
N VAL A 176 0.05 18.73 -8.94
CA VAL A 176 -1.31 18.81 -9.49
C VAL A 176 -2.01 17.45 -9.43
N ILE A 177 -1.34 16.37 -9.85
CA ILE A 177 -1.88 15.00 -9.76
C ILE A 177 -2.19 14.63 -8.30
N THR A 178 -1.27 14.94 -7.38
CA THR A 178 -1.45 14.67 -5.94
C THR A 178 -2.66 15.41 -5.39
N VAL A 179 -2.79 16.70 -5.70
CA VAL A 179 -3.90 17.56 -5.25
C VAL A 179 -5.23 17.04 -5.81
N ILE A 180 -5.28 16.67 -7.09
CA ILE A 180 -6.48 16.09 -7.70
C ILE A 180 -6.89 14.79 -7.00
N LEU A 181 -5.93 13.89 -6.74
CA LEU A 181 -6.21 12.63 -6.04
C LEU A 181 -6.73 12.87 -4.62
N ILE A 182 -6.12 13.81 -3.88
CA ILE A 182 -6.59 14.18 -2.53
C ILE A 182 -7.98 14.82 -2.59
N ALA A 183 -8.24 15.71 -3.55
CA ALA A 183 -9.54 16.36 -3.73
C ALA A 183 -10.65 15.35 -4.05
N ILE A 184 -10.36 14.37 -4.92
CA ILE A 184 -11.26 13.23 -5.19
C ILE A 184 -11.50 12.43 -3.90
N GLY A 185 -10.42 12.15 -3.15
CA GLY A 185 -10.50 11.53 -1.83
C GLY A 185 -11.45 12.28 -0.90
N PHE A 186 -11.29 13.60 -0.76
CA PHE A 186 -12.15 14.40 0.13
C PHE A 186 -13.61 14.41 -0.30
N ARG A 187 -13.89 14.52 -1.61
CA ARG A 187 -15.26 14.50 -2.11
C ARG A 187 -15.96 13.16 -1.90
N LEU A 188 -15.24 12.04 -2.03
CA LEU A 188 -15.83 10.70 -1.94
C LEU A 188 -15.85 10.13 -0.51
N LEU A 189 -14.89 10.52 0.33
CA LEU A 189 -14.65 9.96 1.66
C LEU A 189 -15.08 10.88 2.81
N GLY A 190 -15.37 12.16 2.54
CA GLY A 190 -15.62 13.17 3.57
C GLY A 190 -14.33 13.68 4.21
N ARG A 191 -14.34 14.89 4.80
CA ARG A 191 -13.15 15.58 5.34
C ARG A 191 -12.39 14.80 6.42
N ASP A 192 -13.08 13.87 7.09
CA ASP A 192 -12.55 13.14 8.25
C ASP A 192 -11.58 12.00 7.91
N PHE A 193 -11.44 11.65 6.61
CA PHE A 193 -10.58 10.53 6.21
C PHE A 193 -9.09 10.78 6.49
N MET A 194 -8.62 12.04 6.47
CA MET A 194 -7.23 12.39 6.77
C MET A 194 -6.99 12.69 8.26
N LEU A 195 -8.05 13.03 9.01
CA LEU A 195 -7.97 13.49 10.40
C LEU A 195 -7.97 12.34 11.42
N ARG A 196 -8.16 11.08 10.99
CA ARG A 196 -8.13 9.89 11.86
C ARG A 196 -6.76 9.52 12.44
N ARG A 197 -5.80 10.44 12.45
CA ARG A 197 -4.55 10.34 13.24
C ARG A 197 -4.68 11.22 14.48
N SER A 198 -5.39 10.73 15.51
CA SER A 198 -5.15 11.03 16.94
C SER A 198 -6.40 10.70 17.75
N ALA A 199 -6.55 9.43 18.12
CA ALA A 199 -7.31 9.04 19.31
C ALA A 199 -6.66 7.74 19.79
N SER A 200 -5.54 7.91 20.49
CA SER A 200 -4.99 6.91 21.43
C SER A 200 -5.89 6.84 22.65
#